data_AF-A0A7J2IV65-F1
#
_entry.id   AF-A0A7J2IV65-F1
#
_cell.length_a   1.000
_cell.length_b   1.000
_cell.length_c   1.000
_cell.angle_alpha   90.00
_cell.angle_beta   90.00
_cell.angle_gamma   90.00
#
_symmetry.space_group_name_H-M   'P 1'
#
loop_
_entity.id
_entity.type
_entity.pdbx_description
1 polymer ?
#
loop_
_entity_poly.entity_id
_entity_poly.type
_entity_poly.pdbx_seq_one_letter_code
_entity_poly.pdbx_strand_id
1 'polypeptide(L)'
;MKTLVLISQRPRLKRPFLVACLPGMGGVGESVARYLIEMLDAEPFASIVSPRLPDYVVVRDGICYLPTYTFYAAGNIEPNIVILTGEAQPGSEDIVGHYELSEEVIKLAKRLSVRAIVGVGGFMMPNVQEGVFVAFSSEEIGRRFLEAGAKLMPKGHIVGAAGLIPALAAEFGIDSACLLSVVSSPLGDRNASARLLKVLLRGLGLALKPAS
;
A
#
# COMPACT_ATOMS: atom_id res chain seq x y z
N MET A 1 -20.53 -2.13 -16.19
CA MET A 1 -19.22 -1.45 -16.36
C MET A 1 -18.12 -2.46 -16.09
N LYS A 2 -16.94 -2.35 -16.72
CA LYS A 2 -15.75 -3.15 -16.39
C LYS A 2 -14.78 -2.29 -15.59
N THR A 3 -13.83 -2.90 -14.87
CA THR A 3 -12.73 -2.16 -14.26
C THR A 3 -11.90 -1.44 -15.34
N LEU A 4 -11.60 -0.16 -15.10
CA LEU A 4 -10.89 0.72 -16.02
C LEU A 4 -9.62 1.24 -15.36
N VAL A 5 -8.50 1.18 -16.08
CA VAL A 5 -7.24 1.83 -15.69
C VAL A 5 -7.07 3.09 -16.51
N LEU A 6 -7.12 4.25 -15.85
CA LEU A 6 -6.97 5.58 -16.45
C LEU A 6 -5.54 6.06 -16.18
N ILE A 7 -4.78 6.41 -17.22
CA ILE A 7 -3.42 6.94 -17.09
C ILE A 7 -3.46 8.41 -17.49
N SER A 8 -3.19 9.30 -16.53
CA SER A 8 -3.15 10.76 -16.76
C SER A 8 -1.77 11.21 -17.24
N GLN A 9 -0.70 10.57 -16.78
CA GLN A 9 0.67 10.87 -17.18
C GLN A 9 1.57 9.63 -17.10
N ARG A 10 2.74 9.69 -17.75
CA ARG A 10 3.73 8.61 -17.76
C ARG A 10 5.01 9.07 -17.06
N PRO A 11 5.15 8.86 -15.75
CA PRO A 11 6.35 9.26 -15.02
C PRO A 11 7.57 8.48 -15.50
N ARG A 12 8.73 9.14 -15.51
CA ARG A 12 10.01 8.46 -15.77
C ARG A 12 10.47 7.82 -14.46
N LEU A 13 10.37 6.49 -14.39
CA LEU A 13 10.73 5.71 -13.21
C LEU A 13 11.79 4.66 -13.56
N LYS A 14 12.72 4.42 -12.64
CA LYS A 14 13.77 3.41 -12.73
C LYS A 14 13.59 2.39 -11.62
N ARG A 15 12.98 1.23 -11.97
CA ARG A 15 12.73 0.11 -11.05
C ARG A 15 12.20 0.55 -9.66
N PRO A 16 11.04 1.24 -9.62
CA PRO A 16 10.52 1.81 -8.38
C PRO A 16 10.06 0.73 -7.41
N PHE A 17 10.00 1.04 -6.12
CA PHE A 17 9.16 0.29 -5.18
C PHE A 17 7.71 0.75 -5.31
N LEU A 18 6.76 -0.18 -5.29
CA LEU A 18 5.34 0.14 -5.17
C LEU A 18 4.90 -0.11 -3.72
N VAL A 19 4.38 0.90 -3.05
CA VAL A 19 3.82 0.77 -1.70
C VAL A 19 2.29 0.83 -1.79
N ALA A 20 1.62 -0.27 -1.44
CA ALA A 20 0.16 -0.37 -1.45
C ALA A 20 -0.41 -0.02 -0.07
N CYS A 21 -0.97 1.17 0.03
CA CYS A 21 -1.40 1.85 1.24
C CYS A 21 -2.93 2.06 1.26
N LEU A 22 -3.69 0.98 1.07
CA LEU A 22 -5.15 1.04 0.92
C LEU A 22 -5.88 1.11 2.29
N PRO A 23 -7.15 1.58 2.30
CA PRO A 23 -7.90 1.72 3.54
C PRO A 23 -8.04 0.43 4.35
N GLY A 24 -7.89 0.51 5.67
CA GLY A 24 -7.90 -0.68 6.50
C GLY A 24 -7.85 -0.41 8.00
N MET A 25 -7.50 -1.46 8.75
CA MET A 25 -7.55 -1.41 10.22
C MET A 25 -6.65 -0.30 10.79
N GLY A 26 -7.22 0.53 11.66
CA GLY A 26 -6.50 1.62 12.33
C GLY A 26 -6.11 2.78 11.42
N GLY A 27 -6.60 2.83 10.17
CA GLY A 27 -6.28 3.92 9.24
C GLY A 27 -4.79 4.01 8.88
N VAL A 28 -4.06 2.89 9.02
CA VAL A 28 -2.60 2.86 8.93
C VAL A 28 -2.12 3.09 7.50
N GLY A 29 -2.74 2.40 6.54
CA GLY A 29 -2.41 2.54 5.12
C GLY A 29 -2.62 3.98 4.66
N GLU A 30 -3.79 4.54 4.93
CA GLU A 30 -4.17 5.90 4.56
C GLU A 30 -3.22 6.95 5.16
N SER A 31 -2.84 6.76 6.43
CA SER A 31 -1.91 7.66 7.12
C SER A 31 -0.51 7.61 6.51
N VAL A 32 -0.04 6.41 6.15
CA VAL A 32 1.26 6.21 5.52
C VAL A 32 1.25 6.74 4.08
N ALA A 33 0.17 6.52 3.32
CA ALA A 33 -0.01 7.09 1.99
C ALA A 33 0.11 8.61 2.02
N ARG A 34 -0.67 9.27 2.90
CA ARG A 34 -0.68 10.73 3.02
C ARG A 34 0.71 11.27 3.31
N TYR A 35 1.38 10.69 4.32
CA TYR A 35 2.73 11.11 4.67
C TYR A 35 3.71 10.92 3.51
N LEU A 36 3.69 9.77 2.83
CA LEU A 36 4.60 9.53 1.71
C LEU A 36 4.33 10.48 0.53
N ILE A 37 3.06 10.77 0.23
CA ILE A 37 2.68 11.69 -0.85
C ILE A 37 3.21 13.09 -0.55
N GLU A 38 2.95 13.61 0.66
CA GLU A 38 3.40 14.94 1.09
C GLU A 38 4.93 15.02 1.18
N MET A 39 5.57 14.04 1.82
CA MET A 39 7.02 14.05 2.09
C MET A 39 7.87 13.92 0.82
N LEU A 40 7.35 13.19 -0.18
CA LEU A 40 8.04 12.91 -1.43
C LEU A 40 7.61 13.82 -2.58
N ASP A 41 6.66 14.72 -2.36
CA ASP A 41 6.05 15.54 -3.41
C ASP A 41 5.56 14.65 -4.57
N ALA A 42 4.83 13.58 -4.22
CA ALA A 42 4.46 12.55 -5.17
C ALA A 42 3.23 12.97 -5.98
N GLU A 43 3.31 12.83 -7.31
CA GLU A 43 2.27 13.31 -8.23
C GLU A 43 1.36 12.18 -8.71
N PRO A 44 0.03 12.37 -8.76
CA PRO A 44 -0.89 11.33 -9.25
C PRO A 44 -0.70 11.11 -10.75
N PHE A 45 -0.62 9.85 -11.20
CA PHE A 45 -0.40 9.52 -12.61
C PHE A 45 -1.33 8.47 -13.22
N ALA A 46 -2.01 7.70 -12.37
CA ALA A 46 -3.00 6.73 -12.82
C ALA A 46 -4.07 6.51 -11.77
N SER A 47 -5.24 6.06 -12.18
CA SER A 47 -6.29 5.58 -11.30
C SER A 47 -6.98 4.34 -11.86
N ILE A 48 -7.53 3.52 -10.97
CA ILE A 48 -8.41 2.40 -11.31
C ILE A 48 -9.81 2.75 -10.81
N VAL A 49 -10.77 2.69 -11.72
CA VAL A 49 -12.20 2.85 -11.45
C VAL A 49 -12.87 1.50 -11.68
N SER A 50 -13.65 1.01 -10.73
CA SER A 50 -14.21 -0.34 -10.80
C SER A 50 -15.65 -0.39 -10.27
N PRO A 51 -16.54 -1.20 -10.89
CA PRO A 51 -17.84 -1.52 -10.31
C PRO A 51 -17.74 -2.38 -9.04
N ARG A 52 -16.54 -2.86 -8.67
CA ARG A 52 -16.29 -3.61 -7.43
C ARG A 52 -15.97 -2.70 -6.24
N LEU A 53 -15.76 -1.41 -6.49
CA LEU A 53 -15.67 -0.41 -5.42
C LEU A 53 -17.09 -0.02 -4.94
N PRO A 54 -17.22 0.52 -3.72
CA PRO A 54 -18.53 0.86 -3.15
C PRO A 54 -19.39 1.78 -4.02
N ASP A 55 -20.70 1.66 -3.87
CA ASP A 55 -21.76 2.36 -4.62
C ASP A 55 -22.04 3.79 -4.10
N TYR A 56 -21.06 4.43 -3.45
CA TYR A 56 -21.14 5.82 -3.01
C TYR A 56 -20.20 6.72 -3.83
N VAL A 57 -20.42 8.03 -3.74
CA VAL A 57 -19.49 9.05 -4.26
C VAL A 57 -18.76 9.74 -3.12
N VAL A 58 -17.55 10.20 -3.38
CA VAL A 58 -16.82 11.11 -2.50
C VAL A 58 -17.08 12.53 -2.94
N VAL A 59 -17.49 13.39 -2.01
CA VAL A 59 -17.75 14.81 -2.28
C VAL A 59 -16.58 15.64 -1.75
N ARG A 60 -15.96 16.46 -2.61
CA ARG A 60 -14.93 17.45 -2.22
C ARG A 60 -15.30 18.80 -2.83
N ASP A 61 -15.46 19.82 -1.97
CA ASP A 61 -15.86 21.18 -2.36
C ASP A 61 -17.13 21.22 -3.24
N GLY A 62 -18.10 20.35 -2.94
CA GLY A 62 -19.36 20.24 -3.69
C GLY A 62 -19.26 19.48 -5.02
N ILE A 63 -18.08 18.98 -5.40
CA ILE A 63 -17.87 18.17 -6.60
C ILE A 63 -17.88 16.69 -6.24
N CYS A 64 -18.63 15.88 -7.00
CA CYS A 64 -18.72 14.44 -6.83
C CYS A 64 -17.61 13.69 -7.58
N TYR A 65 -16.97 12.75 -6.90
CA TYR A 65 -15.94 11.87 -7.44
C TYR A 65 -16.30 10.40 -7.16
N LEU A 66 -15.97 9.52 -8.10
CA LEU A 66 -16.06 8.08 -7.84
C LEU A 66 -14.92 7.65 -6.90
N PRO A 67 -15.13 6.64 -6.03
CA PRO A 67 -14.05 5.95 -5.35
C PRO A 67 -13.08 5.34 -6.36
N THR A 68 -11.79 5.44 -6.08
CA THR A 68 -10.74 4.94 -6.96
C THR A 68 -9.62 4.25 -6.18
N TYR A 69 -8.81 3.47 -6.87
CA TYR A 69 -7.42 3.26 -6.49
C TYR A 69 -6.58 4.26 -7.27
N THR A 70 -5.86 5.15 -6.61
CA THR A 70 -5.03 6.17 -7.24
C THR A 70 -3.55 5.88 -6.99
N PHE A 71 -2.75 6.04 -8.04
CA PHE A 71 -1.31 5.85 -8.05
C PHE A 71 -0.60 7.21 -8.13
N TYR A 72 0.34 7.41 -7.22
CA TYR A 72 1.23 8.56 -7.16
C TYR A 72 2.67 8.14 -7.43
N ALA A 73 3.47 9.01 -8.04
CA ALA A 73 4.86 8.73 -8.38
C ALA A 73 5.80 9.80 -7.83
N ALA A 74 6.89 9.33 -7.20
CA ALA A 74 8.04 10.14 -6.81
C ALA A 74 9.28 9.65 -7.58
N GLY A 75 9.47 10.18 -8.79
CA GLY A 75 10.56 9.79 -9.71
C GLY A 75 11.87 10.55 -9.53
N ASN A 76 11.85 11.65 -8.78
CA ASN A 76 13.01 12.54 -8.58
C ASN A 76 13.88 12.16 -7.36
N ILE A 77 13.63 10.99 -6.76
CA ILE A 77 14.34 10.47 -5.58
C ILE A 77 14.86 9.04 -5.84
N GLU A 78 15.90 8.60 -5.14
CA GLU A 78 16.36 7.20 -5.19
C GLU A 78 16.18 6.54 -3.80
N PRO A 79 15.57 5.34 -3.71
CA PRO A 79 14.87 4.66 -4.81
C PRO A 79 13.61 5.40 -5.24
N ASN A 80 13.26 5.28 -6.53
CA ASN A 80 11.96 5.78 -7.01
C ASN A 80 10.81 5.07 -6.29
N ILE A 81 9.74 5.81 -5.97
CA ILE A 81 8.59 5.28 -5.25
C ILE A 81 7.31 5.48 -6.05
N VAL A 82 6.48 4.45 -6.08
CA VAL A 82 5.07 4.51 -6.48
C VAL A 82 4.22 4.24 -5.25
N ILE A 83 3.22 5.06 -5.02
CA ILE A 83 2.30 4.93 -3.87
C ILE A 83 0.93 4.62 -4.45
N LEU A 84 0.32 3.53 -4.00
CA LEU A 84 -1.06 3.20 -4.28
C LEU A 84 -1.90 3.49 -3.03
N THR A 85 -2.95 4.27 -3.16
CA THR A 85 -3.96 4.50 -2.13
C THR A 85 -5.35 4.58 -2.77
N GLY A 86 -6.41 4.79 -2.00
CA GLY A 86 -7.76 4.90 -2.54
C GLY A 86 -8.80 5.26 -1.49
N GLU A 87 -10.01 5.55 -1.94
CA GLU A 87 -11.14 5.90 -1.08
C GLU A 87 -11.73 4.68 -0.35
N ALA A 88 -11.62 3.48 -0.92
CA ALA A 88 -12.18 2.25 -0.38
C ALA A 88 -11.50 1.00 -0.93
N GLN A 89 -11.77 -0.16 -0.33
CA GLN A 89 -11.58 -1.49 -0.95
C GLN A 89 -12.95 -2.09 -1.32
N PRO A 90 -13.01 -3.16 -2.13
CA PRO A 90 -14.24 -3.93 -2.29
C PRO A 90 -14.83 -4.37 -0.95
N GLY A 91 -16.15 -4.61 -0.93
CA GLY A 91 -16.83 -5.14 0.25
C GLY A 91 -16.15 -6.43 0.76
N SER A 92 -16.25 -6.70 2.06
CA SER A 92 -15.59 -7.87 2.67
C SER A 92 -16.00 -9.20 2.04
N GLU A 93 -17.27 -9.30 1.62
CA GLU A 93 -17.82 -10.49 0.96
C GLU A 93 -17.45 -10.58 -0.54
N ASP A 94 -16.96 -9.50 -1.13
CA ASP A 94 -16.64 -9.45 -2.56
C ASP A 94 -15.22 -9.96 -2.86
N ILE A 95 -15.01 -11.26 -2.66
CA ILE A 95 -13.71 -11.90 -2.88
C ILE A 95 -13.22 -11.70 -4.32
N VAL A 96 -14.09 -11.87 -5.32
CA VAL A 96 -13.73 -11.69 -6.73
C VAL A 96 -13.26 -10.26 -7.02
N GLY A 97 -13.91 -9.25 -6.41
CA GLY A 97 -13.51 -7.86 -6.55
C GLY A 97 -12.11 -7.57 -5.99
N HIS A 98 -11.76 -8.17 -4.85
CA HIS A 98 -10.42 -8.05 -4.26
C HIS A 98 -9.33 -8.60 -5.20
N TYR A 99 -9.56 -9.76 -5.81
CA TYR A 99 -8.64 -10.34 -6.79
C TYR A 99 -8.59 -9.50 -8.07
N GLU A 100 -9.74 -9.08 -8.62
CA GLU A 100 -9.81 -8.29 -9.85
C GLU A 100 -9.03 -6.98 -9.74
N LEU A 101 -9.24 -6.21 -8.67
CA LEU A 101 -8.48 -4.97 -8.45
C LEU A 101 -7.00 -5.24 -8.21
N SER A 102 -6.67 -6.26 -7.41
CA SER A 102 -5.26 -6.60 -7.15
C SER A 102 -4.53 -6.99 -8.43
N GLU A 103 -5.16 -7.74 -9.33
CA GLU A 103 -4.59 -8.08 -10.63
C GLU A 103 -4.32 -6.84 -11.50
N GLU A 104 -5.21 -5.85 -11.50
CA GLU A 104 -4.98 -4.59 -12.23
C GLU A 104 -3.80 -3.80 -11.63
N VAL A 105 -3.62 -3.83 -10.30
CA VAL A 105 -2.41 -3.29 -9.65
C VAL A 105 -1.16 -4.03 -10.16
N ILE A 106 -1.16 -5.36 -10.20
CA ILE A 106 -0.01 -6.14 -10.69
C ILE A 106 0.28 -5.87 -12.17
N LYS A 107 -0.75 -5.76 -13.01
CA LYS A 107 -0.58 -5.42 -14.44
C LYS A 107 0.09 -4.07 -14.61
N LEU A 108 -0.32 -3.05 -13.84
CA LEU A 108 0.33 -1.74 -13.88
C LEU A 108 1.76 -1.81 -13.34
N ALA A 109 1.98 -2.52 -12.23
CA ALA A 109 3.29 -2.71 -11.62
C ALA A 109 4.31 -3.33 -12.62
N LYS A 110 3.88 -4.34 -13.39
CA LYS A 110 4.68 -4.94 -14.47
C LYS A 110 5.05 -3.93 -15.56
N ARG A 111 4.09 -3.11 -16.01
CA ARG A 111 4.34 -2.06 -17.01
C ARG A 111 5.36 -1.03 -16.52
N LEU A 112 5.39 -0.75 -15.21
CA LEU A 112 6.33 0.15 -14.57
C LEU A 112 7.68 -0.51 -14.24
N SER A 113 7.84 -1.82 -14.50
CA SER A 113 9.02 -2.60 -14.13
C SER A 113 9.40 -2.41 -12.65
N VAL A 114 8.41 -2.44 -11.76
CA VAL A 114 8.64 -2.27 -10.31
C VAL A 114 9.71 -3.25 -9.83
N ARG A 115 10.54 -2.80 -8.89
CA ARG A 115 11.52 -3.66 -8.22
C ARG A 115 10.82 -4.62 -7.28
N ALA A 116 9.90 -4.11 -6.46
CA ALA A 116 9.17 -4.88 -5.48
C ALA A 116 7.88 -4.18 -5.06
N ILE A 117 6.94 -4.93 -4.47
CA ILE A 117 5.68 -4.41 -3.93
C ILE A 117 5.61 -4.60 -2.42
N VAL A 118 5.30 -3.53 -1.68
CA VAL A 118 5.14 -3.56 -0.23
C VAL A 118 3.69 -3.20 0.11
N GLY A 119 2.90 -4.17 0.56
CA GLY A 119 1.58 -3.92 1.11
C GLY A 119 1.70 -3.46 2.56
N VAL A 120 1.02 -2.38 2.92
CA VAL A 120 1.05 -1.84 4.29
C VAL A 120 -0.34 -1.81 4.91
N GLY A 121 -0.42 -2.05 6.22
CA GLY A 121 -1.70 -2.01 6.92
C GLY A 121 -1.58 -2.13 8.43
N GLY A 122 -2.72 -2.02 9.09
CA GLY A 122 -2.86 -2.35 10.51
C GLY A 122 -3.42 -3.76 10.71
N PHE A 123 -3.13 -4.37 11.85
CA PHE A 123 -3.78 -5.60 12.27
C PHE A 123 -3.92 -5.66 13.80
N MET A 124 -4.88 -6.46 14.27
CA MET A 124 -5.04 -6.74 15.69
C MET A 124 -4.49 -8.14 15.98
N MET A 125 -3.68 -8.23 17.02
CA MET A 125 -3.09 -9.49 17.45
C MET A 125 -3.35 -9.67 18.95
N PRO A 126 -3.99 -10.79 19.37
CA PRO A 126 -4.16 -11.09 20.78
C PRO A 126 -2.80 -11.13 21.51
N ASN A 127 -2.74 -10.53 22.70
CA ASN A 127 -1.58 -10.52 23.59
C ASN A 127 -0.31 -9.80 23.06
N VAL A 128 -0.39 -9.13 21.91
CA VAL A 128 0.68 -8.26 21.42
C VAL A 128 0.14 -6.84 21.37
N GLN A 129 0.77 -5.94 22.13
CA GLN A 129 0.31 -4.54 22.23
C GLN A 129 0.92 -3.63 21.16
N GLU A 130 2.13 -3.97 20.69
CA GLU A 130 2.84 -3.16 19.70
C GLU A 130 3.83 -3.99 18.88
N GLY A 131 4.15 -3.49 17.69
CA GLY A 131 5.14 -4.06 16.81
C GLY A 131 4.77 -3.87 15.35
N VAL A 132 5.80 -3.93 14.49
CA VAL A 132 5.63 -4.02 13.04
C VAL A 132 6.08 -5.42 12.64
N PHE A 133 5.28 -6.09 11.84
CA PHE A 133 5.50 -7.47 11.42
C PHE A 133 5.63 -7.54 9.91
N VAL A 134 6.49 -8.43 9.43
CA VAL A 134 6.72 -8.67 8.01
C VAL A 134 6.43 -10.12 7.63
N ALA A 135 5.67 -10.30 6.55
CA ALA A 135 5.63 -11.53 5.75
C ALA A 135 6.19 -11.20 4.36
N PHE A 136 6.94 -12.10 3.73
CA PHE A 136 7.68 -11.78 2.51
C PHE A 136 7.74 -12.96 1.54
N SER A 137 7.90 -12.67 0.26
CA SER A 137 8.03 -13.66 -0.82
C SER A 137 9.48 -14.04 -1.14
N SER A 138 10.45 -13.22 -0.72
CA SER A 138 11.88 -13.52 -0.86
C SER A 138 12.69 -13.09 0.37
N GLU A 139 13.76 -13.82 0.64
CA GLU A 139 14.69 -13.52 1.75
C GLU A 139 15.32 -12.13 1.62
N GLU A 140 15.54 -11.64 0.39
CA GLU A 140 16.12 -10.31 0.16
C GLU A 140 15.22 -9.21 0.73
N ILE A 141 13.94 -9.20 0.37
CA ILE A 141 13.01 -8.17 0.84
C ILE A 141 12.62 -8.39 2.31
N GLY A 142 12.55 -9.64 2.77
CA GLY A 142 12.36 -9.97 4.17
C GLY A 142 13.46 -9.39 5.05
N ARG A 143 14.73 -9.64 4.68
CA ARG A 143 15.90 -9.14 5.42
C ARG A 143 15.90 -7.61 5.55
N ARG A 144 15.54 -6.88 4.49
CA ARG A 144 15.44 -5.41 4.52
C ARG A 144 14.55 -4.91 5.65
N PHE A 145 13.36 -5.50 5.80
CA PHE A 145 12.41 -5.06 6.82
C PHE A 145 12.74 -5.59 8.21
N LEU A 146 13.29 -6.80 8.33
CA LEU A 146 13.78 -7.32 9.61
C LEU A 146 14.91 -6.42 10.17
N GLU A 147 15.90 -6.05 9.35
CA GLU A 147 16.97 -5.12 9.72
C GLU A 147 16.44 -3.71 10.03
N ALA A 148 15.34 -3.30 9.39
CA ALA A 148 14.67 -2.02 9.66
C ALA A 148 13.89 -1.99 11.00
N GLY A 149 13.71 -3.15 11.65
CA GLY A 149 13.04 -3.28 12.94
C GLY A 149 11.68 -3.99 12.91
N ALA A 150 11.28 -4.57 11.78
CA ALA A 150 10.14 -5.48 11.73
C ALA A 150 10.46 -6.81 12.42
N LYS A 151 9.42 -7.50 12.89
CA LYS A 151 9.47 -8.87 13.39
C LYS A 151 8.88 -9.81 12.34
N LEU A 152 9.26 -11.09 12.35
CA LEU A 152 8.64 -12.07 11.47
C LEU A 152 7.16 -12.26 11.83
N MET A 153 6.28 -12.21 10.83
CA MET A 153 4.86 -12.49 11.00
C MET A 153 4.65 -13.92 11.51
N PRO A 154 3.90 -14.14 12.61
CA PRO A 154 3.52 -15.48 13.05
C PRO A 154 2.57 -16.16 12.06
N LYS A 155 2.35 -17.48 12.22
CA LYS A 155 1.34 -18.20 11.45
C LYS A 155 -0.04 -17.55 11.64
N GLY A 156 -0.75 -17.31 10.53
CA GLY A 156 -2.05 -16.67 10.54
C GLY A 156 -2.48 -16.26 9.13
N HIS A 157 -3.45 -15.33 9.06
CA HIS A 157 -3.99 -14.82 7.81
C HIS A 157 -3.85 -13.29 7.76
N ILE A 158 -3.47 -12.78 6.60
CA ILE A 158 -3.48 -11.35 6.28
C ILE A 158 -4.65 -11.11 5.35
N VAL A 159 -5.64 -10.35 5.80
CA VAL A 159 -6.88 -10.09 5.06
C VAL A 159 -6.77 -8.78 4.28
N GLY A 160 -7.34 -8.77 3.07
CA GLY A 160 -7.44 -7.58 2.23
C GLY A 160 -6.20 -7.28 1.42
N ALA A 161 -6.22 -6.12 0.74
CA ALA A 161 -5.22 -5.77 -0.26
C ALA A 161 -3.77 -5.68 0.27
N ALA A 162 -3.58 -5.39 1.56
CA ALA A 162 -2.27 -5.34 2.21
C ALA A 162 -1.52 -6.69 2.19
N GLY A 163 -2.26 -7.80 2.14
CA GLY A 163 -1.70 -9.15 1.98
C GLY A 163 -1.87 -9.70 0.56
N LEU A 164 -3.04 -9.47 -0.04
CA LEU A 164 -3.40 -10.08 -1.33
C LEU A 164 -2.56 -9.54 -2.48
N ILE A 165 -2.29 -8.23 -2.54
CA ILE A 165 -1.47 -7.64 -3.60
C ILE A 165 -0.04 -8.19 -3.53
N PRO A 166 0.67 -8.18 -2.38
CA PRO A 166 1.99 -8.80 -2.27
C PRO A 166 1.99 -10.30 -2.64
N ALA A 167 1.00 -11.07 -2.18
CA ALA A 167 0.93 -12.49 -2.47
C ALA A 167 0.76 -12.76 -3.98
N LEU A 168 -0.15 -12.06 -4.65
CA LEU A 168 -0.31 -12.15 -6.11
C LEU A 168 0.93 -11.68 -6.86
N ALA A 169 1.60 -10.62 -6.39
CA ALA A 169 2.84 -10.13 -7.00
C ALA A 169 3.92 -11.23 -7.04
N ALA A 170 4.03 -12.02 -5.96
CA ALA A 170 4.99 -13.11 -5.84
C ALA A 170 4.74 -14.23 -6.87
N GLU A 171 3.47 -14.61 -7.09
CA GLU A 171 3.08 -15.57 -8.14
C GLU A 171 3.48 -15.13 -9.55
N PHE A 172 3.68 -13.81 -9.73
CA PHE A 172 4.13 -13.22 -10.98
C PHE A 172 5.63 -12.86 -11.00
N GLY A 173 6.42 -13.37 -10.04
CA GLY A 173 7.86 -13.19 -9.98
C GLY A 173 8.31 -11.79 -9.56
N ILE A 174 7.45 -11.02 -8.89
CA ILE A 174 7.79 -9.71 -8.33
C ILE A 174 8.03 -9.89 -6.84
N ASP A 175 9.22 -9.51 -6.36
CA ASP A 175 9.53 -9.49 -4.93
C ASP A 175 8.50 -8.67 -4.16
N SER A 176 8.10 -9.15 -2.99
CA SER A 176 7.01 -8.52 -2.26
C SER A 176 7.05 -8.78 -0.76
N ALA A 177 6.48 -7.85 -0.01
CA ALA A 177 6.34 -7.95 1.44
C ALA A 177 5.01 -7.37 1.92
N CYS A 178 4.44 -7.97 2.96
CA CYS A 178 3.35 -7.44 3.75
C CYS A 178 3.96 -6.85 5.02
N LEU A 179 3.82 -5.55 5.26
CA LEU A 179 4.30 -4.87 6.44
C LEU A 179 3.10 -4.41 7.27
N LEU A 180 2.88 -4.99 8.44
CA LEU A 180 1.69 -4.73 9.25
C LEU A 180 2.06 -4.20 10.64
N SER A 181 1.44 -3.11 11.07
CA SER A 181 1.58 -2.64 12.46
C SER A 181 0.44 -3.14 13.31
N VAL A 182 0.76 -3.60 14.52
CA VAL A 182 -0.24 -3.85 15.55
C VAL A 182 -0.93 -2.53 15.88
N VAL A 183 -2.26 -2.54 15.88
CA VAL A 183 -3.10 -1.39 16.22
C VAL A 183 -3.84 -1.63 17.54
N SER A 184 -4.04 -0.57 18.32
CA SER A 184 -4.86 -0.61 19.54
C SER A 184 -6.32 -0.22 19.30
N SER A 185 -6.63 0.37 18.15
CA SER A 185 -7.97 0.81 17.77
C SER A 185 -8.24 0.56 16.28
N PRO A 186 -9.41 0.03 15.91
CA PRO A 186 -9.77 -0.17 14.50
C PRO A 186 -10.11 1.15 13.78
N LEU A 187 -10.50 2.20 14.51
CA LEU A 187 -10.99 3.47 13.93
C LEU A 187 -9.87 4.49 13.66
N GLY A 188 -8.65 4.23 14.12
CA GLY A 188 -7.52 5.13 13.94
C GLY A 188 -6.44 4.92 14.99
N ASP A 189 -5.20 4.74 14.55
CA ASP A 189 -4.05 4.58 15.43
C ASP A 189 -2.81 5.28 14.84
N ARG A 190 -2.62 6.55 15.24
CA ARG A 190 -1.48 7.37 14.79
C ARG A 190 -0.13 6.77 15.22
N ASN A 191 -0.07 6.10 16.37
CA ASN A 191 1.17 5.51 16.87
C ASN A 191 1.54 4.28 16.03
N ALA A 192 0.57 3.45 15.68
CA ALA A 192 0.78 2.34 14.75
C ALA A 192 1.25 2.83 13.37
N SER A 193 0.61 3.87 12.83
CA SER A 193 1.03 4.50 11.57
C SER A 193 2.47 5.01 11.61
N ALA A 194 2.84 5.73 12.68
CA ALA A 194 4.20 6.26 12.84
C ALA A 194 5.25 5.14 12.99
N ARG A 195 4.94 4.07 13.73
CA ARG A 195 5.81 2.89 13.86
C ARG A 195 6.01 2.21 12.50
N LEU A 196 4.92 1.95 11.76
CA LEU A 196 5.01 1.33 10.44
C LEU A 196 5.84 2.19 9.49
N LEU A 197 5.55 3.49 9.43
CA LEU A 197 6.25 4.43 8.56
C LEU A 197 7.76 4.43 8.83
N LYS A 198 8.18 4.43 10.10
CA LYS A 198 9.60 4.38 10.47
C LYS A 198 10.30 3.12 9.95
N VAL A 199 9.65 1.96 10.08
CA VAL A 199 10.19 0.68 9.58
C VAL A 199 10.18 0.65 8.05
N LEU A 200 9.10 1.13 7.43
CA LEU A 200 8.95 1.21 5.98
C LEU A 200 10.07 2.04 5.36
N LEU A 201 10.25 3.29 5.82
CA LEU A 201 11.26 4.20 5.29
C LEU A 201 12.66 3.61 5.42
N ARG A 202 13.00 3.05 6.59
CA ARG A 202 14.28 2.37 6.81
C ARG A 202 14.48 1.18 5.86
N GLY A 203 13.49 0.30 5.70
CA GLY A 203 13.58 -0.86 4.82
C GLY A 203 13.66 -0.52 3.33
N LEU A 204 13.08 0.63 2.94
CA LEU A 204 13.20 1.19 1.59
C LEU A 204 14.50 2.00 1.39
N GLY A 205 15.25 2.30 2.45
CA GLY A 205 16.44 3.16 2.38
C GLY A 205 16.14 4.65 2.25
N LEU A 206 14.96 5.09 2.69
CA LEU A 206 14.54 6.49 2.73
C LEU A 206 14.80 7.11 4.10
N ALA A 207 15.21 8.38 4.12
CA ALA A 207 15.37 9.15 5.35
C ALA A 207 14.06 9.84 5.75
N LEU A 208 13.76 9.87 7.05
CA LEU A 208 12.69 10.71 7.60
C LEU A 208 13.06 12.18 7.39
N LYS A 209 12.21 12.93 6.69
CA LYS A 209 12.23 14.39 6.76
C LYS A 209 11.31 14.82 7.91
N PRO A 210 11.71 15.81 8.74
CA PRO A 210 10.77 16.43 9.67
C PRO A 210 9.56 16.93 8.87
N ALA A 211 8.35 16.72 9.39
CA ALA A 211 7.19 17.42 8.84
C ALA A 211 7.43 18.92 9.00
N SER A 212 7.30 19.67 7.90
CA SER A 212 7.36 21.13 7.88
C SER A 212 6.16 21.74 8.60
#